data_AF-A0A453HAR3-F1
#
_entry.id   AF-A0A453HAR3-F1
#
_cell.length_a   1.000
_cell.length_b   1.000
_cell.length_c   1.000
_cell.angle_alpha   90.00
_cell.angle_beta   90.00
_cell.angle_gamma   90.00
#
_symmetry.space_group_name_H-M   'P 1'
#
loop_
_entity.id
_entity.type
_entity.pdbx_description
1 polymer ?
#
loop_
_entity_poly.entity_id
_entity_poly.type
_entity_poly.pdbx_seq_one_letter_code
_entity_poly.pdbx_strand_id
1 'polypeptide(L)'
;MHVLNLGHVNVAPRHLTAEAETLLSATLIHEVMHVLGFDPHAFTHFRDERKRRRDQVTVQALDEKLGRMVTRVVLPRVVMHSRHHYGAFSQNFSGLELEDGGGRGTSGSHWEKRLLMNEIMTGSVDTRSVVSKMTLALLEDSGWYQANYSMAEHLDWGRNQGTEFAISPCNSWKGAYRCNTTQLSGCTYNREAEGYCPIVSYSGDLPKWAQYFPQANKGGQSSLADYCTYFVAYSDGSCTDVNSARAPDRMLGEVRGSNSRCMASTLVRTGFVRGSMTQGNGCYQHRCTNNSL
;
A
#
# COMPACT_ATOMS: atom_id res chain seq x y z
N MET A 1 -9.00 -28.44 -24.59
CA MET A 1 -9.17 -28.65 -23.13
C MET A 1 -9.76 -27.40 -22.52
N HIS A 2 -11.02 -27.44 -22.11
CA HIS A 2 -11.54 -26.44 -21.17
C HIS A 2 -11.06 -26.84 -19.77
N VAL A 3 -10.28 -25.98 -19.14
CA VAL A 3 -9.90 -26.17 -17.74
C VAL A 3 -11.05 -25.60 -16.92
N LEU A 4 -11.75 -26.46 -16.18
CA LEU A 4 -12.71 -26.04 -15.17
C LEU A 4 -11.91 -25.75 -13.90
N ASN A 5 -11.74 -24.47 -13.56
CA ASN A 5 -11.23 -24.08 -12.26
C ASN A 5 -12.41 -24.09 -11.27
N LEU A 6 -12.39 -25.06 -10.35
CA LEU A 6 -13.27 -25.11 -9.19
C LEU A 6 -12.48 -24.57 -8.00
N GLY A 7 -13.03 -23.59 -7.30
CA GLY A 7 -12.45 -23.08 -6.05
C GLY A 7 -13.50 -22.95 -4.97
N HIS A 8 -13.04 -22.86 -3.74
CA HIS A 8 -13.87 -22.80 -2.55
C HIS A 8 -13.25 -21.84 -1.55
N VAL A 9 -14.08 -20.99 -0.97
CA VAL A 9 -13.71 -20.09 0.13
C VAL A 9 -14.53 -20.51 1.35
N ASN A 10 -13.86 -20.74 2.47
CA ASN A 10 -14.51 -21.08 3.74
C ASN A 10 -14.52 -19.87 4.68
N VAL A 11 -15.68 -19.50 5.20
CA VAL A 11 -15.81 -18.41 6.17
C VAL A 11 -16.17 -18.99 7.52
N ALA A 12 -15.29 -18.82 8.51
CA ALA A 12 -15.59 -19.26 9.86
C ALA A 12 -16.70 -18.38 10.47
N PRO A 13 -17.84 -18.95 10.92
CA PRO A 13 -19.01 -18.18 11.36
C PRO A 13 -18.73 -17.18 12.50
N ARG A 14 -17.72 -17.45 13.33
CA ARG A 14 -17.30 -16.59 14.45
C ARG A 14 -16.83 -15.19 14.03
N HIS A 15 -16.51 -14.98 12.76
CA HIS A 15 -16.04 -13.69 12.22
C HIS A 15 -17.13 -12.93 11.45
N LEU A 16 -18.36 -13.45 11.40
CA LEU A 16 -19.52 -12.79 10.81
C LEU A 16 -20.16 -11.82 11.83
N THR A 17 -19.51 -10.69 12.09
CA THR A 17 -20.05 -9.63 12.96
C THR A 17 -20.33 -8.36 12.15
N ALA A 18 -21.37 -7.60 12.53
CA ALA A 18 -21.73 -6.35 11.84
C ALA A 18 -20.61 -5.29 11.92
N GLU A 19 -19.81 -5.31 12.99
CA GLU A 19 -18.67 -4.39 13.19
C GLU A 19 -17.48 -4.69 12.26
N ALA A 20 -17.44 -5.88 11.66
CA ALA A 20 -16.35 -6.32 10.78
C ALA A 20 -16.75 -6.32 9.29
N GLU A 21 -17.91 -5.77 8.90
CA GLU A 21 -18.46 -5.93 7.55
C GLU A 21 -17.47 -5.54 6.44
N THR A 22 -16.76 -4.42 6.58
CA THR A 22 -15.80 -3.94 5.58
C THR A 22 -14.54 -4.81 5.52
N LEU A 23 -13.95 -5.15 6.67
CA LEU A 23 -12.78 -6.02 6.78
C LEU A 23 -13.08 -7.46 6.32
N LEU A 24 -14.27 -7.97 6.64
CA LEU A 24 -14.75 -9.27 6.21
C LEU A 24 -14.97 -9.28 4.70
N SER A 25 -15.61 -8.24 4.14
CA SER A 25 -15.82 -8.11 2.69
C SER A 25 -14.49 -8.05 1.95
N ALA A 26 -13.52 -7.28 2.46
CA ALA A 26 -12.19 -7.21 1.89
C ALA A 26 -11.46 -8.56 1.93
N THR A 27 -11.50 -9.25 3.08
CA THR A 27 -10.94 -10.61 3.23
C THR A 27 -11.62 -11.59 2.26
N LEU A 28 -12.93 -11.54 2.12
CA LEU A 28 -13.66 -12.41 1.20
C LEU A 28 -13.26 -12.19 -0.25
N ILE A 29 -13.17 -10.94 -0.68
CA ILE A 29 -12.73 -10.60 -2.03
C ILE A 29 -11.29 -11.06 -2.23
N HIS A 30 -10.40 -10.88 -1.26
CA HIS A 30 -9.02 -11.36 -1.28
C HIS A 30 -8.93 -12.88 -1.52
N GLU A 31 -9.67 -13.69 -0.75
CA GLU A 31 -9.70 -15.15 -0.93
C GLU A 31 -10.29 -15.56 -2.28
N VAL A 32 -11.29 -14.81 -2.78
CA VAL A 32 -11.83 -15.02 -4.13
C VAL A 32 -10.78 -14.72 -5.19
N MET A 33 -9.93 -13.70 -5.04
CA MET A 33 -8.86 -13.41 -6.01
C MET A 33 -7.81 -14.52 -6.06
N HIS A 34 -7.48 -15.16 -4.93
CA HIS A 34 -6.66 -16.37 -4.92
C HIS A 34 -7.31 -17.49 -5.76
N VAL A 35 -8.58 -17.78 -5.50
CA VAL A 35 -9.37 -18.76 -6.27
C VAL A 35 -9.38 -18.44 -7.77
N LEU A 36 -9.49 -17.16 -8.12
CA LEU A 36 -9.53 -16.73 -9.52
C LEU A 36 -8.18 -16.91 -10.24
N GLY A 37 -7.07 -16.96 -9.52
CA GLY A 37 -5.76 -17.26 -10.11
C GLY A 37 -4.59 -16.45 -9.57
N PHE A 38 -4.79 -15.65 -8.53
CA PHE A 38 -3.69 -15.01 -7.82
C PHE A 38 -3.00 -16.03 -6.90
N ASP A 39 -2.27 -16.98 -7.46
CA ASP A 39 -1.57 -18.02 -6.69
C ASP A 39 -0.36 -18.53 -7.50
N PRO A 40 0.80 -18.82 -6.86
CA PRO A 40 1.98 -19.31 -7.55
C PRO A 40 1.76 -20.57 -8.39
N HIS A 41 0.91 -21.50 -7.95
CA HIS A 41 0.56 -22.68 -8.73
C HIS A 41 -0.28 -22.30 -9.95
N ALA A 42 -1.24 -21.39 -9.78
CA ALA A 42 -2.04 -20.85 -10.87
C ALA A 42 -1.19 -20.11 -11.92
N PHE A 43 -0.16 -19.35 -11.51
CA PHE A 43 0.75 -18.65 -12.41
C PHE A 43 1.37 -19.58 -13.43
N THR A 44 1.71 -20.81 -13.01
CA THR A 44 2.28 -21.80 -13.92
C THR A 44 1.33 -22.19 -15.06
N HIS A 45 0.03 -21.93 -14.95
CA HIS A 45 -0.97 -22.28 -15.96
C HIS A 45 -1.45 -21.10 -16.81
N PHE A 46 -0.85 -19.91 -16.62
CA PHE A 46 -1.21 -18.73 -17.37
C PHE A 46 -0.91 -18.90 -18.86
N ARG A 47 -1.76 -18.30 -19.69
CA ARG A 47 -1.70 -18.42 -21.15
C ARG A 47 -1.61 -17.05 -21.83
N ASP A 48 -0.87 -17.02 -22.93
CA ASP A 48 -0.80 -15.86 -23.81
C ASP A 48 -2.06 -15.74 -24.68
N GLU A 49 -2.10 -14.68 -25.49
CA GLU A 49 -3.21 -14.39 -26.42
C GLU A 49 -3.39 -15.49 -27.48
N ARG A 50 -2.35 -16.27 -27.76
CA ARG A 50 -2.36 -17.44 -28.67
C ARG A 50 -2.69 -18.74 -27.93
N LYS A 51 -3.15 -18.67 -26.68
CA LYS A 51 -3.48 -19.80 -25.80
C LYS A 51 -2.30 -20.71 -25.48
N ARG A 52 -1.07 -20.28 -25.73
CA ARG A 52 0.16 -20.99 -25.34
C ARG A 52 0.45 -20.70 -23.88
N ARG A 53 1.02 -21.68 -23.17
CA ARG A 53 1.50 -21.45 -21.80
C ARG A 53 2.53 -20.32 -21.82
N ARG A 54 2.45 -19.39 -20.88
CA ARG A 54 3.48 -18.35 -20.75
C ARG A 54 4.76 -18.99 -20.22
N ASP A 55 5.88 -18.70 -20.88
CA ASP A 55 7.18 -19.24 -20.50
C ASP A 55 7.71 -18.62 -19.20
N GLN A 56 7.34 -17.35 -18.94
CA GLN A 56 7.80 -16.60 -17.78
C GLN A 56 6.68 -15.69 -17.26
N VAL A 57 6.21 -15.98 -16.05
CA VAL A 57 5.24 -15.16 -15.32
C VAL A 57 5.95 -14.33 -14.25
N THR A 58 6.86 -14.99 -13.53
CA THR A 58 7.70 -14.39 -12.50
C THR A 58 9.17 -14.55 -12.84
N VAL A 59 9.97 -13.56 -12.44
CA VAL A 59 11.44 -13.62 -12.46
C VAL A 59 11.92 -13.43 -11.04
N GLN A 60 12.78 -14.33 -10.57
CA GLN A 60 13.48 -14.16 -9.31
C GLN A 60 14.95 -13.84 -9.58
N ALA A 61 15.44 -12.74 -9.02
CA ALA A 61 16.84 -12.32 -9.18
C ALA A 61 17.32 -11.60 -7.93
N LEU A 62 18.64 -11.59 -7.72
CA LEU A 62 19.26 -10.72 -6.72
C LEU A 62 19.10 -9.28 -7.19
N ASP A 63 18.45 -8.47 -6.38
CA ASP A 63 18.38 -7.03 -6.62
C ASP A 63 19.51 -6.35 -5.85
N GLU A 64 20.48 -5.79 -6.58
CA GLU A 64 21.65 -5.16 -5.98
C GLU A 64 21.30 -3.88 -5.19
N LYS A 65 20.25 -3.15 -5.61
CA LYS A 65 19.82 -1.93 -4.92
C LYS A 65 19.11 -2.27 -3.61
N LEU A 66 18.27 -3.30 -3.62
CA LEU A 66 17.54 -3.75 -2.43
C LEU A 66 18.39 -4.69 -1.56
N GLY A 67 19.46 -5.29 -2.07
CA GLY A 67 20.33 -6.18 -1.33
C GLY A 67 19.68 -7.52 -0.93
N ARG A 68 18.64 -7.94 -1.66
CA ARG A 68 17.89 -9.19 -1.41
C ARG A 68 17.44 -9.85 -2.71
N MET A 69 17.08 -11.14 -2.62
CA MET A 69 16.39 -11.83 -3.71
C MET A 69 14.98 -11.29 -3.83
N VAL A 70 14.56 -10.90 -5.04
CA VAL A 70 13.23 -10.34 -5.29
C VAL A 70 12.56 -11.14 -6.40
N THR A 71 11.30 -11.51 -6.16
CA THR A 71 10.44 -12.15 -7.17
C THR A 71 9.54 -11.08 -7.79
N ARG A 72 9.57 -10.94 -9.11
CA ARG A 72 8.78 -9.95 -9.85
C ARG A 72 7.84 -10.61 -10.83
N VAL A 73 6.58 -10.19 -10.87
CA VAL A 73 5.67 -10.47 -11.97
C VAL A 73 6.05 -9.61 -13.17
N VAL A 74 6.38 -10.26 -14.28
CA VAL A 74 6.86 -9.62 -15.52
C VAL A 74 5.82 -9.63 -16.64
N LEU A 75 4.56 -9.85 -16.28
CA LEU A 75 3.45 -9.93 -17.24
C LEU A 75 3.15 -8.56 -17.89
N PRO A 76 2.80 -8.52 -19.19
CA PRO A 76 2.74 -7.26 -19.93
C PRO A 76 1.79 -6.19 -19.37
N ARG A 77 0.56 -6.56 -18.99
CA ARG A 77 -0.43 -5.62 -18.44
C ARG A 77 -0.07 -5.23 -17.01
N VAL A 78 0.43 -6.16 -16.20
CA VAL A 78 0.93 -5.86 -14.85
C VAL A 78 2.03 -4.80 -14.91
N VAL A 79 3.03 -4.98 -15.78
CA VAL A 79 4.10 -3.99 -15.99
C VAL A 79 3.52 -2.68 -16.49
N MET A 80 2.67 -2.70 -17.51
CA MET A 80 2.07 -1.48 -18.08
C MET A 80 1.29 -0.67 -17.03
N HIS A 81 0.36 -1.30 -16.30
CA HIS A 81 -0.43 -0.61 -15.28
C HIS A 81 0.42 -0.12 -14.11
N SER A 82 1.44 -0.88 -13.70
CA SER A 82 2.38 -0.45 -12.67
C SER A 82 3.18 0.78 -13.11
N ARG A 83 3.70 0.80 -14.35
CA ARG A 83 4.41 1.96 -14.90
C ARG A 83 3.53 3.20 -14.91
N HIS A 84 2.27 3.07 -15.30
CA HIS A 84 1.31 4.18 -15.26
C HIS A 84 0.96 4.62 -13.84
N HIS A 85 0.83 3.70 -12.90
CA HIS A 85 0.53 3.99 -11.50
C HIS A 85 1.65 4.80 -10.84
N TYR A 86 2.89 4.31 -10.91
CA TYR A 86 4.03 4.99 -10.30
C TYR A 86 4.54 6.18 -11.14
N GLY A 87 4.19 6.30 -12.42
CA GLY A 87 4.86 7.21 -13.36
C GLY A 87 6.28 6.75 -13.71
N ALA A 88 6.50 5.43 -13.75
CA ALA A 88 7.80 4.77 -13.84
C ALA A 88 8.06 4.17 -15.24
N PHE A 89 8.24 5.00 -16.26
CA PHE A 89 8.45 4.53 -17.65
C PHE A 89 9.90 4.14 -17.99
N SER A 90 10.80 4.13 -17.00
CA SER A 90 12.18 3.71 -17.19
C SER A 90 12.29 2.22 -17.50
N GLN A 91 13.28 1.84 -18.31
CA GLN A 91 13.62 0.44 -18.58
C GLN A 91 14.04 -0.32 -17.31
N ASN A 92 14.48 0.39 -16.27
CA ASN A 92 14.86 -0.19 -14.99
C ASN A 92 13.66 -0.76 -14.21
N PHE A 93 12.42 -0.35 -14.55
CA PHE A 93 11.22 -0.99 -14.01
C PHE A 93 10.87 -2.22 -14.84
N SER A 94 11.29 -3.40 -14.38
CA SER A 94 11.20 -4.67 -15.12
C SER A 94 10.03 -5.56 -14.69
N GLY A 95 9.37 -5.27 -13.57
CA GLY A 95 8.27 -6.06 -13.04
C GLY A 95 7.74 -5.51 -11.72
N LEU A 96 6.58 -6.01 -11.28
CA LEU A 96 5.98 -5.68 -9.99
C LEU A 96 6.31 -6.78 -8.98
N GLU A 97 6.75 -6.41 -7.79
CA GLU A 97 7.27 -7.35 -6.80
C GLU A 97 6.15 -8.14 -6.11
N LEU A 98 6.43 -9.42 -5.88
CA LEU A 98 5.65 -10.28 -4.99
C LEU A 98 6.30 -10.28 -3.61
N GLU A 99 5.46 -10.41 -2.59
CA GLU A 99 5.85 -10.50 -1.19
C GLU A 99 6.86 -11.63 -0.95
N ASP A 100 7.92 -11.35 -0.19
CA ASP A 100 8.94 -12.31 0.20
C ASP A 100 9.01 -12.55 1.73
N GLY A 101 8.20 -11.84 2.50
CA GLY A 101 7.96 -12.03 3.93
C GLY A 101 6.73 -12.90 4.26
N GLY A 102 6.35 -12.90 5.55
CA GLY A 102 5.14 -13.56 6.07
C GLY A 102 5.13 -15.10 6.10
N GLY A 103 6.08 -15.76 5.44
CA GLY A 103 6.20 -17.22 5.40
C GLY A 103 5.47 -17.85 4.21
N ARG A 104 5.36 -19.19 4.17
CA ARG A 104 4.89 -19.94 2.98
C ARG A 104 3.47 -19.60 2.53
N GLY A 105 2.59 -19.19 3.45
CA GLY A 105 1.22 -18.79 3.11
C GLY A 105 1.11 -17.38 2.54
N THR A 106 2.17 -16.58 2.65
CA THR A 106 2.15 -15.16 2.26
C THR A 106 3.10 -14.91 1.09
N SER A 107 4.35 -15.36 1.20
CA SER A 107 5.37 -15.12 0.19
C SER A 107 5.01 -15.75 -1.16
N GLY A 108 5.18 -14.98 -2.23
CA GLY A 108 4.90 -15.38 -3.61
C GLY A 108 3.42 -15.36 -4.00
N SER A 109 2.50 -15.43 -3.03
CA SER A 109 1.05 -15.41 -3.27
C SER A 109 0.41 -14.03 -3.12
N HIS A 110 1.20 -13.00 -2.80
CA HIS A 110 0.71 -11.65 -2.56
C HIS A 110 1.59 -10.62 -3.24
N TRP A 111 1.05 -9.45 -3.50
CA TRP A 111 1.84 -8.27 -3.85
C TRP A 111 2.70 -7.82 -2.68
N GLU A 112 3.90 -7.33 -3.00
CA GLU A 112 4.83 -6.68 -2.06
C GLU A 112 4.14 -5.51 -1.35
N LYS A 113 3.93 -5.63 -0.02
CA LYS A 113 3.20 -4.61 0.73
C LYS A 113 3.95 -3.28 0.77
N ARG A 114 5.29 -3.27 0.70
CA ARG A 114 6.06 -2.03 0.55
C ARG A 114 5.56 -1.21 -0.66
N LEU A 115 5.27 -1.87 -1.78
CA LEU A 115 4.92 -1.19 -3.03
C LEU A 115 3.43 -0.90 -3.19
N LEU A 116 2.56 -1.74 -2.62
CA LEU A 116 1.12 -1.66 -2.85
C LEU A 116 0.27 -1.41 -1.61
N MET A 117 0.86 -1.51 -0.41
CA MET A 117 0.28 -1.11 0.88
C MET A 117 -1.16 -1.59 1.12
N ASN A 118 -2.16 -0.75 0.83
CA ASN A 118 -3.58 -1.04 1.03
C ASN A 118 -4.24 -1.69 -0.21
N GLU A 119 -3.46 -2.25 -1.14
CA GLU A 119 -4.01 -3.07 -2.21
C GLU A 119 -4.51 -4.40 -1.63
N ILE A 120 -5.64 -4.88 -2.15
CA ILE A 120 -6.36 -6.01 -1.58
C ILE A 120 -5.56 -7.30 -1.55
N MET A 121 -4.64 -7.53 -2.49
CA MET A 121 -3.79 -8.72 -2.59
C MET A 121 -2.42 -8.55 -1.93
N THR A 122 -2.25 -7.59 -1.02
CA THR A 122 -1.10 -7.58 -0.11
C THR A 122 -1.29 -8.60 1.01
N GLY A 123 -0.19 -9.06 1.62
CA GLY A 123 -0.20 -10.12 2.65
C GLY A 123 -0.86 -9.75 3.99
N SER A 124 -1.54 -8.61 4.08
CA SER A 124 -2.38 -8.23 5.21
C SER A 124 -3.50 -7.29 4.77
N VAL A 125 -4.69 -7.48 5.36
CA VAL A 125 -5.87 -6.64 5.08
C VAL A 125 -5.75 -5.30 5.80
N ASP A 126 -6.08 -4.22 5.08
CA ASP A 126 -6.17 -2.87 5.62
C ASP A 126 -7.65 -2.44 5.73
N THR A 127 -7.93 -1.46 6.57
CA THR A 127 -9.31 -0.95 6.76
C THR A 127 -9.91 -0.31 5.51
N ARG A 128 -9.07 0.04 4.54
CA ARG A 128 -9.46 0.59 3.23
C ARG A 128 -8.73 -0.14 2.10
N SER A 129 -8.84 -1.47 2.06
CA SER A 129 -8.30 -2.27 0.97
C SER A 129 -8.97 -1.94 -0.36
N VAL A 130 -8.20 -1.89 -1.45
CA VAL A 130 -8.70 -1.58 -2.80
C VAL A 130 -8.32 -2.65 -3.82
N VAL A 131 -9.24 -2.99 -4.72
CA VAL A 131 -8.98 -3.80 -5.90
C VAL A 131 -8.37 -2.91 -6.99
N SER A 132 -7.04 -2.89 -7.07
CA SER A 132 -6.35 -2.00 -8.00
C SER A 132 -6.32 -2.55 -9.43
N LYS A 133 -5.89 -1.69 -10.38
CA LYS A 133 -5.57 -2.11 -11.74
C LYS A 133 -4.50 -3.20 -11.81
N MET A 134 -3.61 -3.32 -10.81
CA MET A 134 -2.52 -4.29 -10.80
C MET A 134 -3.05 -5.72 -10.62
N THR A 135 -3.98 -5.93 -9.69
CA THR A 135 -4.64 -7.23 -9.47
C THR A 135 -5.50 -7.61 -10.67
N LEU A 136 -6.30 -6.67 -11.19
CA LEU A 136 -7.08 -6.92 -12.41
C LEU A 136 -6.20 -7.27 -13.62
N ALA A 137 -5.05 -6.58 -13.76
CA ALA A 137 -4.11 -6.84 -14.84
C ALA A 137 -3.46 -8.22 -14.75
N LEU A 138 -3.13 -8.69 -13.54
CA LEU A 138 -2.62 -10.04 -13.35
C LEU A 138 -3.66 -11.08 -13.75
N LEU A 139 -4.91 -10.90 -13.33
CA LEU A 139 -6.00 -11.79 -13.71
C LEU A 139 -6.26 -11.78 -15.22
N GLU A 140 -6.20 -10.62 -15.90
CA GLU A 140 -6.32 -10.59 -17.35
C GLU A 140 -5.12 -11.26 -18.05
N ASP A 141 -3.90 -11.01 -17.57
CA ASP A 141 -2.69 -11.63 -18.14
C ASP A 141 -2.63 -13.14 -17.92
N SER A 142 -3.44 -13.70 -17.02
CA SER A 142 -3.65 -15.15 -16.91
C SER A 142 -4.17 -15.78 -18.21
N GLY A 143 -4.85 -14.99 -19.04
CA GLY A 143 -5.51 -15.45 -20.27
C GLY A 143 -6.86 -16.13 -20.03
N TRP A 144 -7.37 -16.10 -18.80
CA TRP A 144 -8.65 -16.69 -18.40
C TRP A 144 -9.79 -15.66 -18.35
N TYR A 145 -9.46 -14.39 -18.10
CA TYR A 145 -10.44 -13.32 -17.93
C TYR A 145 -10.15 -12.14 -18.86
N GLN A 146 -11.16 -11.29 -19.03
CA GLN A 146 -11.00 -9.95 -19.58
C GLN A 146 -11.38 -8.96 -18.48
N ALA A 147 -10.43 -8.13 -18.06
CA ALA A 147 -10.68 -7.19 -16.98
C ALA A 147 -11.40 -5.94 -17.47
N ASN A 148 -12.37 -5.47 -16.69
CA ASN A 148 -12.95 -4.14 -16.88
C ASN A 148 -12.26 -3.13 -15.94
N TYR A 149 -11.24 -2.43 -16.45
CA TYR A 149 -10.46 -1.48 -15.65
C TYR A 149 -11.22 -0.21 -15.22
N SER A 150 -12.44 0.04 -15.74
CA SER A 150 -13.27 1.15 -15.22
C SER A 150 -13.83 0.85 -13.83
N MET A 151 -13.87 -0.42 -13.44
CA MET A 151 -14.28 -0.89 -12.12
C MET A 151 -13.11 -0.94 -11.13
N ALA A 152 -11.88 -0.66 -11.58
CA ALA A 152 -10.72 -0.66 -10.71
C ALA A 152 -10.81 0.48 -9.70
N GLU A 153 -10.59 0.16 -8.43
CA GLU A 153 -10.53 1.15 -7.37
C GLU A 153 -9.23 1.95 -7.45
N HIS A 154 -9.26 3.14 -6.85
CA HIS A 154 -8.12 4.04 -6.86
C HIS A 154 -7.13 3.66 -5.77
N LEU A 155 -5.93 3.22 -6.16
CA LEU A 155 -4.80 3.09 -5.24
C LEU A 155 -4.04 4.42 -5.22
N ASP A 156 -3.95 5.06 -4.06
CA ASP A 156 -3.17 6.29 -3.89
C ASP A 156 -1.69 6.02 -3.59
N TRP A 157 -1.40 4.91 -2.90
CA TRP A 157 -0.05 4.61 -2.42
C TRP A 157 0.94 4.45 -3.57
N GLY A 158 2.03 5.22 -3.55
CA GLY A 158 3.07 5.19 -4.57
C GLY A 158 2.69 5.88 -5.88
N ARG A 159 1.46 6.40 -6.01
CA ARG A 159 1.00 7.00 -7.26
C ARG A 159 1.87 8.20 -7.65
N ASN A 160 2.33 8.21 -8.89
CA ASN A 160 3.21 9.23 -9.47
C ASN A 160 4.51 9.52 -8.67
N GLN A 161 5.00 8.57 -7.86
CA GLN A 161 6.25 8.75 -7.10
C GLN A 161 7.53 8.52 -7.93
N GLY A 162 7.39 8.05 -9.17
CA GLY A 162 8.48 7.79 -10.10
C GLY A 162 9.16 6.45 -9.89
N THR A 163 10.06 6.10 -10.82
CA THR A 163 10.76 4.81 -10.84
C THR A 163 11.50 4.51 -9.53
N GLU A 164 12.18 5.50 -8.94
CA GLU A 164 12.97 5.31 -7.73
C GLU A 164 12.12 4.87 -6.52
N PHE A 165 10.84 5.24 -6.47
CA PHE A 165 9.96 4.72 -5.42
C PHE A 165 9.82 3.20 -5.49
N ALA A 166 9.70 2.65 -6.70
CA ALA A 166 9.47 1.24 -6.89
C ALA A 166 10.76 0.39 -6.72
N ILE A 167 11.89 0.86 -7.25
CA ILE A 167 13.11 0.04 -7.39
C ILE A 167 14.17 0.29 -6.33
N SER A 168 14.04 1.35 -5.52
CA SER A 168 15.03 1.70 -4.50
C SER A 168 14.50 1.38 -3.10
N PRO A 169 15.39 1.14 -2.10
CA PRO A 169 14.95 0.90 -0.74
C PRO A 169 14.14 2.08 -0.20
N CYS A 170 13.17 1.83 0.67
CA CYS A 170 12.25 2.87 1.13
C CYS A 170 12.89 3.97 1.98
N ASN A 171 14.12 3.78 2.46
CA ASN A 171 14.90 4.87 3.01
C ASN A 171 15.29 5.93 1.95
N SER A 172 15.08 5.69 0.67
CA SER A 172 15.24 6.71 -0.38
C SER A 172 13.98 7.53 -0.65
N TRP A 173 12.82 7.09 -0.11
CA TRP A 173 11.55 7.76 -0.32
C TRP A 173 11.50 9.14 0.35
N LYS A 174 10.59 9.98 -0.16
CA LYS A 174 10.48 11.39 0.19
C LYS A 174 9.09 11.73 0.73
N GLY A 175 9.01 12.83 1.47
CA GLY A 175 7.75 13.34 2.00
C GLY A 175 7.10 12.34 2.96
N ALA A 176 5.77 12.27 2.94
CA ALA A 176 5.01 11.46 3.89
C ALA A 176 5.10 9.94 3.68
N TYR A 177 5.78 9.47 2.62
CA TYR A 177 6.14 8.06 2.44
C TYR A 177 7.31 7.64 3.33
N ARG A 178 8.05 8.58 3.93
CA ARG A 178 9.15 8.28 4.83
C ARG A 178 9.12 9.13 6.08
N CYS A 179 9.39 8.53 7.23
CA CYS A 179 9.65 9.24 8.48
C CYS A 179 10.83 8.62 9.23
N ASN A 180 11.57 9.42 10.01
CA ASN A 180 12.84 9.01 10.65
C ASN A 180 12.89 9.27 12.17
N THR A 181 11.84 9.87 12.74
CA THR A 181 11.78 10.22 14.16
C THR A 181 10.59 9.49 14.79
N THR A 182 10.88 8.69 15.81
CA THR A 182 9.90 7.89 16.55
C THR A 182 8.80 8.80 17.11
N GLN A 183 7.53 8.43 16.91
CA GLN A 183 6.34 9.16 17.39
C GLN A 183 6.23 10.61 16.86
N LEU A 184 6.96 10.96 15.80
CA LEU A 184 6.78 12.25 15.15
C LEU A 184 5.37 12.34 14.57
N SER A 185 4.61 13.36 14.99
CA SER A 185 3.31 13.68 14.41
C SER A 185 3.47 14.25 13.00
N GLY A 186 2.53 13.90 12.11
CA GLY A 186 2.51 14.43 10.76
C GLY A 186 1.24 14.05 10.01
N CYS A 187 1.29 14.13 8.68
CA CYS A 187 0.19 13.76 7.81
C CYS A 187 0.50 12.47 7.06
N THR A 188 -0.52 11.65 6.82
CA THR A 188 -0.41 10.50 5.92
C THR A 188 -0.07 10.92 4.49
N TYR A 189 0.44 9.98 3.69
CA TYR A 189 0.88 10.23 2.31
C TYR A 189 -0.19 10.88 1.41
N ASN A 190 -1.47 10.52 1.61
CA ASN A 190 -2.61 11.08 0.90
C ASN A 190 -3.25 12.29 1.59
N ARG A 191 -2.67 12.73 2.72
CA ARG A 191 -3.16 13.83 3.56
C ARG A 191 -4.58 13.64 4.07
N GLU A 192 -5.12 12.43 4.09
CA GLU A 192 -6.48 12.20 4.57
C GLU A 192 -6.58 12.11 6.09
N ALA A 193 -5.45 11.92 6.77
CA ALA A 193 -5.43 11.84 8.22
C ALA A 193 -4.17 12.48 8.80
N GLU A 194 -4.33 12.97 10.03
CA GLU A 194 -3.25 13.16 10.96
C GLU A 194 -2.75 11.79 11.44
N GLY A 195 -1.45 11.69 11.65
CA GLY A 195 -0.80 10.44 11.96
C GLY A 195 0.51 10.63 12.70
N TYR A 196 1.22 9.52 12.84
CA TYR A 196 2.51 9.47 13.52
C TYR A 196 3.47 8.52 12.82
N CYS A 197 4.74 8.59 13.20
CA CYS A 197 5.78 7.70 12.71
C CYS A 197 6.02 6.53 13.70
N PRO A 198 5.52 5.32 13.42
CA PRO A 198 5.66 4.18 14.31
C PRO A 198 6.98 3.43 14.07
N ILE A 199 8.06 3.94 14.66
CA ILE A 199 9.37 3.26 14.68
C ILE A 199 9.47 2.42 15.94
N VAL A 200 9.86 1.16 15.80
CA VAL A 200 10.01 0.21 16.91
C VAL A 200 11.45 -0.33 16.99
N SER A 201 11.80 -0.85 18.15
CA SER A 201 13.03 -1.61 18.38
C SER A 201 12.67 -3.08 18.52
N TYR A 202 13.27 -3.93 17.69
CA TYR A 202 13.12 -5.38 17.73
C TYR A 202 14.07 -5.99 18.75
N SER A 203 13.75 -7.22 19.21
CA SER A 203 14.60 -7.97 20.15
C SER A 203 15.91 -8.46 19.53
N GLY A 204 15.96 -8.57 18.19
CA GLY A 204 17.14 -8.92 17.43
C GLY A 204 17.36 -7.98 16.25
N ASP A 205 18.53 -8.10 15.63
CA ASP A 205 18.88 -7.30 14.46
C ASP A 205 17.96 -7.62 13.27
N LEU A 206 17.58 -6.59 12.53
CA LEU A 206 16.89 -6.74 11.26
C LEU A 206 17.84 -7.30 10.20
N PRO A 207 17.33 -7.93 9.13
CA PRO A 207 18.14 -8.31 7.98
C PRO A 207 18.93 -7.11 7.43
N LYS A 208 20.15 -7.33 6.92
CA LYS A 208 21.03 -6.23 6.47
C LYS A 208 20.38 -5.29 5.45
N TRP A 209 19.56 -5.82 4.56
CA TRP A 209 18.80 -5.05 3.56
C TRP A 209 17.67 -4.19 4.15
N ALA A 210 17.23 -4.47 5.39
CA ALA A 210 16.18 -3.75 6.11
C ALA A 210 16.73 -2.80 7.20
N GLN A 211 18.05 -2.70 7.36
CA GLN A 211 18.68 -1.83 8.36
C GLN A 211 18.74 -0.38 7.87
N TYR A 212 17.66 0.38 8.07
CA TYR A 212 17.55 1.78 7.62
C TYR A 212 18.06 2.82 8.64
N PHE A 213 18.39 2.38 9.85
CA PHE A 213 18.80 3.22 10.97
C PHE A 213 20.19 2.83 11.46
N PRO A 214 20.90 3.72 12.18
CA PRO A 214 22.20 3.38 12.78
C PRO A 214 22.13 2.18 13.73
N GLN A 215 21.00 2.00 14.42
CA GLN A 215 20.74 0.81 15.23
C GLN A 215 20.16 -0.31 14.36
N ALA A 216 20.85 -1.45 14.32
CA ALA A 216 20.50 -2.60 13.46
C ALA A 216 19.14 -3.23 13.78
N ASN A 217 18.61 -3.03 14.99
CA ASN A 217 17.32 -3.56 15.43
C ASN A 217 16.17 -2.53 15.35
N LYS A 218 16.36 -1.38 14.68
CA LYS A 218 15.30 -0.37 14.51
C LYS A 218 14.71 -0.36 13.12
N GLY A 219 13.38 -0.28 13.04
CA GLY A 219 12.64 -0.20 11.78
C GLY A 219 11.16 0.15 11.98
N GLY A 220 10.41 0.12 10.90
CA GLY A 220 8.95 0.23 10.91
C GLY A 220 8.29 -1.02 11.51
N GLN A 221 7.01 -0.92 11.84
CA GLN A 221 6.26 -1.98 12.53
C GLN A 221 5.91 -3.20 11.68
N SER A 222 5.83 -3.05 10.36
CA SER A 222 5.38 -4.11 9.47
C SER A 222 6.57 -4.77 8.78
N SER A 223 6.74 -6.08 9.01
CA SER A 223 7.72 -6.89 8.30
C SER A 223 7.36 -7.10 6.83
N LEU A 224 6.07 -7.14 6.49
CA LEU A 224 5.57 -7.23 5.10
C LEU A 224 5.83 -5.95 4.31
N ALA A 225 5.88 -4.80 4.99
CA ALA A 225 6.26 -3.54 4.35
C ALA A 225 7.78 -3.30 4.44
N ASP A 226 8.59 -4.36 4.40
CA ASP A 226 10.06 -4.32 4.48
C ASP A 226 10.63 -3.55 5.68
N TYR A 227 9.90 -3.43 6.79
CA TYR A 227 10.28 -2.57 7.92
C TYR A 227 10.43 -1.07 7.54
N CYS A 228 9.80 -0.64 6.45
CA CYS A 228 9.78 0.75 6.03
C CYS A 228 9.04 1.63 7.05
N THR A 229 9.56 2.84 7.26
CA THR A 229 8.98 3.80 8.19
C THR A 229 8.24 4.91 7.45
N TYR A 230 6.92 4.95 7.59
CA TYR A 230 6.02 5.92 6.97
C TYR A 230 5.00 6.42 7.99
N PHE A 231 4.29 7.51 7.67
CA PHE A 231 3.24 8.02 8.56
C PHE A 231 2.00 7.12 8.52
N VAL A 232 1.59 6.63 9.69
CA VAL A 232 0.37 5.87 9.89
C VAL A 232 -0.68 6.78 10.53
N ALA A 233 -1.93 6.68 10.06
CA ALA A 233 -3.03 7.46 10.61
C ALA A 233 -3.25 7.11 12.10
N TYR A 234 -3.57 8.12 12.91
CA TYR A 234 -4.20 7.85 14.20
C TYR A 234 -5.59 7.26 13.95
N SER A 235 -6.07 6.40 14.86
CA SER A 235 -7.42 5.83 14.79
C SER A 235 -8.52 6.89 14.76
N ASP A 236 -8.28 8.04 15.39
CA ASP A 236 -9.16 9.22 15.45
C ASP A 236 -8.64 10.40 14.61
N GLY A 237 -7.64 10.18 13.77
CA GLY A 237 -6.91 11.23 13.05
C GLY A 237 -7.52 11.62 11.71
N SER A 238 -8.64 11.01 11.31
CA SER A 238 -9.27 11.26 10.00
C SER A 238 -9.63 12.73 9.83
N CYS A 239 -9.24 13.32 8.70
CA CYS A 239 -9.69 14.66 8.32
C CYS A 239 -10.97 14.60 7.48
N THR A 240 -11.23 13.47 6.81
CA THR A 240 -12.31 13.34 5.82
C THR A 240 -13.58 12.72 6.37
N ASP A 241 -13.46 11.81 7.33
CA ASP A 241 -14.57 11.15 8.00
C ASP A 241 -14.79 11.74 9.40
N VAL A 242 -15.93 12.40 9.59
CA VAL A 242 -16.28 13.07 10.85
C VAL A 242 -16.79 12.12 11.94
N ASN A 243 -17.18 10.90 11.58
CA ASN A 243 -17.76 9.95 12.54
C ASN A 243 -16.69 9.27 13.39
N SER A 244 -15.52 9.01 12.79
CA SER A 244 -14.39 8.36 13.44
C SER A 244 -13.35 9.34 13.98
N ALA A 245 -13.46 10.64 13.67
CA ALA A 245 -12.43 11.61 13.98
C ALA A 245 -12.60 12.33 15.32
N ARG A 246 -11.48 12.71 15.92
CA ARG A 246 -11.45 13.61 17.08
C ARG A 246 -12.00 15.01 16.75
N ALA A 247 -12.51 15.69 17.77
CA ALA A 247 -13.06 17.03 17.62
C ALA A 247 -12.00 18.05 17.12
N PRO A 248 -12.34 18.95 16.19
CA PRO A 248 -11.41 19.97 15.72
C PRO A 248 -11.04 21.01 16.74
N ASP A 249 -9.74 21.32 16.80
CA ASP A 249 -9.24 22.46 17.54
C ASP A 249 -9.57 23.76 16.80
N ARG A 250 -10.66 24.39 17.23
CA ARG A 250 -11.13 25.67 16.67
C ARG A 250 -10.16 26.82 16.89
N MET A 251 -9.30 26.75 17.91
CA MET A 251 -8.27 27.77 18.16
C MET A 251 -7.13 27.67 17.14
N LEU A 252 -6.91 26.48 16.58
CA LEU A 252 -5.94 26.24 15.50
C LEU A 252 -6.57 26.32 14.09
N GLY A 253 -7.86 26.69 14.02
CA GLY A 253 -8.59 26.81 12.76
C GLY A 253 -8.93 25.47 12.10
N GLU A 254 -8.89 24.37 12.86
CA GLU A 254 -9.17 23.05 12.29
C GLU A 254 -10.62 22.90 11.89
N VAL A 255 -10.82 22.14 10.80
CA VAL A 255 -12.11 21.67 10.31
C VAL A 255 -11.97 20.25 9.80
N ARG A 256 -13.03 19.46 9.93
CA ARG A 256 -13.10 18.08 9.43
C ARG A 256 -14.34 17.92 8.55
N GLY A 257 -14.22 17.06 7.55
CA GLY A 257 -15.24 16.81 6.55
C GLY A 257 -14.61 16.34 5.24
N SER A 258 -15.42 15.83 4.31
CA SER A 258 -14.95 15.21 3.06
C SER A 258 -13.92 16.05 2.26
N ASN A 259 -14.07 17.37 2.32
CA ASN A 259 -13.17 18.35 1.68
C ASN A 259 -12.02 18.84 2.57
N SER A 260 -11.71 18.17 3.68
CA SER A 260 -10.59 18.52 4.55
C SER A 260 -9.39 17.60 4.32
N ARG A 261 -8.19 18.12 4.48
CA ARG A 261 -6.93 17.39 4.38
C ARG A 261 -5.98 17.83 5.48
N CYS A 262 -5.10 16.93 5.88
CA CYS A 262 -4.03 17.17 6.83
C CYS A 262 -2.93 18.03 6.19
N MET A 263 -2.57 19.11 6.87
CA MET A 263 -1.50 20.01 6.47
C MET A 263 -0.61 20.35 7.66
N ALA A 264 0.69 20.54 7.39
CA ALA A 264 1.57 21.19 8.36
C ALA A 264 1.08 22.63 8.55
N SER A 265 0.97 23.05 9.80
CA SER A 265 0.31 24.31 10.16
C SER A 265 0.89 24.96 11.40
N THR A 266 1.04 26.27 11.29
CA THR A 266 1.31 27.20 12.38
C THR A 266 0.10 28.10 12.67
N LEU A 267 -1.05 27.82 12.04
CA LEU A 267 -2.26 28.62 12.19
C LEU A 267 -2.75 28.60 13.64
N VAL A 268 -3.11 29.79 14.10
CA VAL A 268 -3.63 30.09 15.42
C VAL A 268 -4.58 31.28 15.27
N ARG A 269 -5.74 31.24 15.93
CA ARG A 269 -6.66 32.37 15.97
C ARG A 269 -6.02 33.56 16.68
N THR A 270 -6.33 34.75 16.19
CA THR A 270 -5.90 36.02 16.80
C THR A 270 -6.26 36.05 18.28
N GLY A 271 -5.28 36.38 19.12
CA GLY A 271 -5.44 36.45 20.59
C GLY A 271 -5.13 35.15 21.33
N PHE A 272 -4.87 34.03 20.64
CA PHE A 272 -4.39 32.80 21.26
C PHE A 272 -2.87 32.69 21.11
N VAL A 273 -2.17 32.26 22.17
CA VAL A 273 -0.73 32.02 22.17
C VAL A 273 -0.50 30.53 22.38
N ARG A 274 0.19 29.87 21.44
CA ARG A 274 0.57 28.47 21.61
C ARG A 274 1.59 28.35 22.74
N GLY A 275 1.37 27.39 23.64
CA GLY A 275 2.35 27.01 24.66
C GLY A 275 3.61 26.32 24.11
N SER A 276 3.57 25.82 22.87
CA SER A 276 4.72 25.20 22.18
C SER A 276 4.87 25.76 20.75
N MET A 277 6.10 26.14 20.39
CA MET A 277 6.46 26.67 19.06
C MET A 277 6.63 25.59 17.98
N THR A 278 6.46 24.31 18.31
CA THR A 278 6.58 23.24 17.32
C THR A 278 5.55 23.41 16.20
N GLN A 279 5.99 23.32 14.94
CA GLN A 279 5.11 23.17 13.79
C GLN A 279 4.16 22.00 14.05
N GLY A 280 2.86 22.28 14.00
CA GLY A 280 1.84 21.25 14.18
C GLY A 280 1.37 20.73 12.84
N ASN A 281 0.50 19.74 12.88
CA ASN A 281 -0.37 19.38 11.77
C ASN A 281 -1.82 19.57 12.23
N GLY A 282 -2.71 19.74 11.26
CA GLY A 282 -4.14 19.83 11.53
C GLY A 282 -4.94 19.59 10.27
N CYS A 283 -6.24 19.37 10.44
CA CYS A 283 -7.17 19.20 9.34
C CYS A 283 -7.74 20.54 8.88
N TYR A 284 -7.59 20.85 7.59
CA TYR A 284 -8.05 22.10 7.00
C TYR A 284 -8.83 21.84 5.72
N GLN A 285 -9.86 22.65 5.47
CA GLN A 285 -10.60 22.59 4.23
C GLN A 285 -9.69 22.99 3.08
N HIS A 286 -9.71 22.21 2.02
CA HIS A 286 -8.96 22.49 0.79
C HIS A 286 -9.92 22.65 -0.37
N ARG A 287 -9.47 23.40 -1.39
CA ARG A 287 -10.15 23.52 -2.67
C ARG A 287 -9.09 23.48 -3.75
N CYS A 288 -9.10 22.43 -4.58
CA CYS A 288 -8.21 22.36 -5.72
C CYS A 288 -8.70 23.29 -6.83
N THR A 289 -7.79 24.07 -7.40
CA THR A 289 -8.02 24.82 -8.65
C THR A 289 -7.05 24.29 -9.69
N ASN A 290 -7.55 23.88 -10.86
CA ASN A 290 -6.73 23.32 -11.97
C ASN A 290 -5.88 22.08 -11.59
N ASN A 291 -6.42 21.16 -10.78
CA ASN A 291 -5.72 19.95 -10.30
C ASN A 291 -4.43 20.20 -9.49
N SER A 292 -4.18 21.45 -9.07
CA SER A 292 -3.20 21.80 -8.04
C SER A 292 -3.90 22.14 -6.72
N LEU A 293 -3.33 21.65 -5.62
CA LEU A 293 -3.67 22.04 -4.24
C LEU A 293 -3.24 23.49 -3.97
#